data_AF-A0A7K2BZA5-F1
#
_entry.id   AF-A0A7K2BZA5-F1
#
_cell.length_a   1.000
_cell.length_b   1.000
_cell.length_c   1.000
_cell.angle_alpha   90.00
_cell.angle_beta   90.00
_cell.angle_gamma   90.00
#
_symmetry.space_group_name_H-M   'P 1'
#
loop_
_entity.id
_entity.type
_entity.pdbx_description
1 polymer ?
#
loop_
_entity_poly.entity_id
_entity_poly.type
_entity_poly.pdbx_seq_one_letter_code
_entity_poly.pdbx_strand_id
1 'polypeptide(L)'
;MHPVVVDILLLVTSIYAIVRSSDLLVDQASRIGNKLRLGDYFIGSFLVGIGTSLPELFTSVAAVNSGTPTLVAPTIFGTIIANLGAGFGLGVLG
;
A
#
# COMPACT_ATOMS: atom_id res chain seq x y z
N MET A 1 6.25 30.69 -6.07
CA MET A 1 5.66 30.08 -4.85
C MET A 1 6.79 29.39 -4.10
N HIS A 2 6.88 29.54 -2.78
CA HIS A 2 7.96 28.89 -2.03
C HIS A 2 7.92 27.37 -2.27
N PRO A 3 9.06 26.71 -2.58
CA PRO A 3 9.09 25.27 -2.87
C PRO A 3 8.40 24.44 -1.77
N VAL A 4 8.56 24.87 -0.52
CA VAL A 4 7.93 24.27 0.67
C VAL A 4 6.40 24.21 0.61
N VAL A 5 5.74 25.22 0.04
CA VAL A 5 4.26 25.24 -0.03
C VAL A 5 3.77 24.19 -1.03
N VAL A 6 4.51 24.00 -2.13
CA VAL A 6 4.19 22.97 -3.12
C VAL A 6 4.39 21.58 -2.51
N ASP A 7 5.50 21.37 -1.79
CA ASP A 7 5.79 20.09 -1.14
C ASP A 7 4.71 19.71 -0.10
N ILE A 8 4.26 20.68 0.71
CA ILE A 8 3.19 20.46 1.69
C ILE A 8 1.87 20.12 0.99
N LEU A 9 1.50 20.84 -0.07
CA LEU A 9 0.29 20.55 -0.84
C LEU A 9 0.36 19.14 -1.45
N LEU A 10 1.52 18.76 -1.97
CA LEU A 10 1.74 17.46 -2.60
C LEU A 10 1.68 16.33 -1.56
N LEU A 11 2.21 16.55 -0.36
CA LEU A 11 2.12 15.61 0.76
C LEU A 11 0.66 15.41 1.21
N VAL A 12 -0.08 16.48 1.44
CA VAL A 12 -1.48 16.41 1.90
C VAL A 12 -2.36 15.72 0.86
N THR A 13 -2.22 16.10 -0.41
CA THR A 13 -3.00 15.48 -1.50
C THR A 13 -2.65 14.02 -1.71
N SER A 14 -1.38 13.63 -1.58
CA SER A 14 -0.95 12.23 -1.67
C SER A 14 -1.51 11.38 -0.53
N ILE A 15 -1.45 11.86 0.72
CA ILE A 15 -2.04 11.15 1.86
C ILE A 15 -3.55 10.96 1.64
N TYR A 16 -4.25 12.02 1.25
CA TYR A 16 -5.68 11.94 0.96
C TYR A 16 -5.99 10.92 -0.15
N ALA A 17 -5.19 10.93 -1.23
CA ALA A 17 -5.35 9.98 -2.33
C ALA A 17 -5.12 8.52 -1.87
N ILE A 18 -4.11 8.26 -1.04
CA ILE A 18 -3.81 6.92 -0.50
C ILE A 18 -4.96 6.41 0.38
N VAL A 19 -5.41 7.23 1.34
CA VAL A 19 -6.51 6.85 2.24
C VAL A 19 -7.77 6.53 1.42
N ARG A 20 -8.14 7.40 0.48
CA ARG A 20 -9.34 7.19 -0.33
C ARG A 20 -9.23 5.96 -1.24
N SER A 21 -8.03 5.70 -1.78
CA SER A 21 -7.79 4.55 -2.64
C SER A 21 -7.82 3.23 -1.85
N SER A 22 -7.38 3.24 -0.60
CA SER A 22 -7.42 2.06 0.29
C SER A 22 -8.87 1.60 0.53
N ASP A 23 -9.77 2.52 0.90
CA ASP A 23 -11.19 2.20 1.09
C ASP A 23 -11.83 1.64 -0.19
N LEU A 24 -11.58 2.32 -1.32
CA LEU A 24 -12.10 1.90 -2.62
C LEU A 24 -11.57 0.52 -3.02
N LEU A 25 -10.31 0.22 -2.73
CA LEU A 25 -9.70 -1.06 -3.03
C LEU A 25 -10.39 -2.18 -2.23
N VAL A 26 -10.60 -2.00 -0.94
CA VAL A 26 -11.28 -2.99 -0.08
C VAL A 26 -12.72 -3.18 -0.53
N ASP A 27 -13.45 -2.10 -0.82
CA ASP A 27 -14.84 -2.15 -1.29
C ASP A 27 -14.96 -2.90 -2.62
N GLN A 28 -14.12 -2.57 -3.61
CA GLN A 28 -14.17 -3.23 -4.91
C GLN A 28 -13.67 -4.67 -4.83
N ALA A 29 -12.61 -4.94 -4.07
CA ALA A 29 -12.13 -6.30 -3.85
C ALA A 29 -13.23 -7.18 -3.22
N SER A 30 -13.95 -6.64 -2.24
CA SER A 30 -15.09 -7.32 -1.61
C SER A 30 -16.22 -7.56 -2.59
N ARG A 31 -16.59 -6.58 -3.43
CA ARG A 31 -17.64 -6.76 -4.45
C ARG A 31 -17.25 -7.79 -5.51
N ILE A 32 -15.99 -7.80 -5.95
CA ILE A 32 -15.49 -8.76 -6.93
C ILE A 32 -15.43 -10.16 -6.32
N GLY A 33 -14.88 -10.29 -5.11
CA GLY A 33 -14.77 -11.56 -4.42
C GLY A 33 -16.13 -12.20 -4.14
N ASN A 34 -17.10 -11.40 -3.69
CA ASN A 34 -18.47 -11.87 -3.49
C ASN A 34 -19.13 -12.34 -4.80
N LYS A 35 -18.94 -11.62 -5.91
CA LYS A 35 -19.44 -12.05 -7.23
C LYS A 35 -18.82 -13.37 -7.70
N LEU A 36 -17.55 -13.58 -7.37
CA LEU A 36 -16.81 -14.81 -7.69
C LEU A 36 -17.03 -15.92 -6.66
N ARG A 37 -17.89 -15.72 -5.64
CA ARG A 37 -18.12 -16.65 -4.52
C ARG A 37 -16.83 -17.06 -3.80
N LEU A 38 -15.86 -16.16 -3.75
CA LEU A 38 -14.64 -16.33 -2.98
C LEU A 38 -14.95 -16.05 -1.51
N GLY A 39 -14.40 -16.87 -0.60
CA GLY A 39 -14.58 -16.64 0.82
C GLY A 39 -13.90 -15.34 1.28
N ASP A 40 -14.46 -14.68 2.29
CA ASP A 40 -13.94 -13.41 2.82
C ASP A 40 -12.45 -13.48 3.20
N TYR A 41 -12.02 -14.64 3.70
CA TYR A 41 -10.61 -14.90 3.97
C TYR A 41 -9.73 -14.76 2.73
N PHE A 42 -10.16 -15.27 1.57
CA PHE A 42 -9.42 -15.17 0.32
C PHE A 42 -9.40 -13.72 -0.21
N ILE A 43 -10.51 -12.99 -0.02
CA ILE A 43 -10.59 -11.57 -0.40
C ILE A 43 -9.59 -10.75 0.42
N GLY A 44 -9.62 -10.88 1.75
CA GLY A 44 -8.73 -10.13 2.64
C GLY A 44 -7.26 -10.54 2.52
N SER A 45 -6.97 -11.84 2.50
CA SER A 45 -5.57 -12.32 2.48
C SER A 45 -4.90 -12.18 1.11
N PHE A 46 -5.62 -12.40 0.01
CA PHE A 46 -5.01 -12.47 -1.31
C PHE A 46 -5.30 -11.22 -2.15
N LEU A 47 -6.58 -10.85 -2.34
CA LEU A 47 -6.94 -9.71 -3.19
C LEU A 47 -6.50 -8.38 -2.57
N VAL A 48 -6.80 -8.16 -1.29
CA VAL A 48 -6.39 -6.94 -0.59
C VAL A 48 -4.88 -6.94 -0.35
N GLY A 49 -4.28 -8.08 0.03
CA GLY A 49 -2.83 -8.20 0.23
C GLY A 49 -2.00 -7.87 -1.02
N ILE A 50 -2.47 -8.27 -2.21
CA ILE A 50 -1.84 -7.84 -3.49
C ILE A 50 -2.01 -6.33 -3.67
N GLY A 51 -3.22 -5.81 -3.43
CA GLY A 51 -3.54 -4.40 -3.58
C GLY A 51 -2.65 -3.49 -2.74
N THR A 52 -2.39 -3.87 -1.50
CA THR A 52 -1.52 -3.11 -0.60
C THR A 52 -0.05 -3.25 -0.91
N SER A 53 0.38 -4.31 -1.62
CA SER A 53 1.80 -4.56 -1.98
C SER A 53 2.23 -3.94 -3.31
N LEU A 54 1.27 -3.41 -4.09
CA LEU A 54 1.54 -2.75 -5.37
C LEU A 54 2.44 -1.51 -5.23
N PRO A 55 2.22 -0.58 -4.27
CA PRO A 55 3.11 0.56 -4.06
C PRO A 55 4.56 0.15 -3.83
N GLU A 56 4.80 -0.90 -3.05
CA GLU A 56 6.11 -1.44 -2.72
C GLU A 56 6.80 -2.02 -3.96
N LEU A 57 6.04 -2.73 -4.80
CA LEU A 57 6.52 -3.16 -6.11
C LEU A 57 6.93 -1.96 -6.97
N PHE A 58 6.11 -0.90 -7.02
CA PHE A 58 6.47 0.33 -7.75
C PHE A 58 7.74 0.97 -7.20
N THR A 59 7.89 1.10 -5.87
CA THR A 59 9.11 1.67 -5.28
C THR A 59 10.34 0.81 -5.55
N SER A 60 10.20 -0.52 -5.55
CA SER A 60 11.30 -1.45 -5.82
C SER A 60 11.73 -1.36 -7.28
N VAL A 61 10.77 -1.33 -8.22
CA VAL A 61 11.05 -1.14 -9.65
C VAL A 61 11.68 0.23 -9.91
N ALA A 62 11.18 1.29 -9.27
CA ALA A 62 11.74 2.61 -9.37
C ALA A 62 13.20 2.65 -8.88
N ALA A 63 13.52 2.00 -7.74
CA ALA A 63 14.87 1.94 -7.20
C ALA A 63 15.86 1.23 -8.16
N VAL A 64 15.42 0.17 -8.83
CA VAL A 64 16.23 -0.50 -9.87
C VAL A 64 16.45 0.44 -11.06
N ASN A 65 15.38 1.10 -11.53
CA ASN A 65 15.45 2.00 -12.68
C ASN A 65 16.31 3.25 -12.41
N SER A 66 16.35 3.72 -11.17
CA SER A 66 17.20 4.84 -10.72
C SER A 66 18.68 4.47 -10.54
N GLY A 67 19.08 3.24 -10.84
CA GLY A 67 20.48 2.79 -10.69
C GLY A 67 20.89 2.51 -9.25
N THR A 68 19.93 2.38 -8.32
CA THR A 68 20.15 2.11 -6.90
C THR A 68 19.52 0.77 -6.46
N PRO A 69 19.85 -0.37 -7.11
CA PRO A 69 19.26 -1.67 -6.78
C PRO A 69 19.60 -2.15 -5.37
N THR A 70 20.67 -1.60 -4.75
CA THR A 70 21.04 -1.88 -3.36
C THR A 70 19.97 -1.46 -2.35
N LEU A 71 19.07 -0.54 -2.71
CA LEU A 71 17.95 -0.11 -1.86
C LEU A 71 16.75 -1.04 -1.91
N VAL A 72 16.69 -1.97 -2.86
CA VAL A 72 15.54 -2.88 -3.03
C VAL A 72 15.38 -3.79 -1.82
N ALA A 73 16.46 -4.45 -1.37
CA ALA A 73 16.40 -5.36 -0.23
C ALA A 73 15.98 -4.64 1.07
N PRO A 74 16.62 -3.52 1.49
CA PRO A 74 16.18 -2.75 2.64
C PRO A 74 14.72 -2.29 2.57
N THR A 75 14.25 -1.90 1.37
CA THR A 75 12.86 -1.47 1.16
C THR A 75 11.89 -2.63 1.42
N ILE A 76 12.14 -3.80 0.83
CA ILE A 76 11.30 -4.99 1.01
C ILE A 76 11.29 -5.45 2.47
N PHE A 77 12.45 -5.48 3.13
CA PHE A 77 12.50 -5.86 4.55
C PHE A 77 11.77 -4.85 5.43
N GLY A 78 11.95 -3.56 5.16
CA GLY A 78 11.27 -2.47 5.87
C GLY A 78 9.76 -2.58 5.76
N THR A 79 9.23 -2.88 4.58
CA THR A 79 7.78 -2.99 4.35
C THR A 79 7.19 -4.25 5.01
N ILE A 80 7.91 -5.39 5.02
CA ILE A 80 7.49 -6.57 5.77
C ILE A 80 7.39 -6.27 7.27
N ILE A 81 8.42 -5.62 7.85
CA ILE A 81 8.43 -5.25 9.26
C ILE A 81 7.29 -4.27 9.58
N ALA A 82 7.06 -3.26 8.72
CA ALA A 82 6.00 -2.29 8.89
C ALA A 82 4.60 -2.94 8.79
N ASN A 83 4.39 -3.84 7.83
CA ASN A 83 3.11 -4.52 7.65
C ASN A 83 2.79 -5.45 8.82
N LEU A 84 3.79 -6.17 9.34
CA LEU A 84 3.62 -7.02 10.54
C LEU A 84 3.46 -6.20 11.82
N GLY A 85 4.28 -5.17 12.02
CA GLY A 85 4.27 -4.37 13.24
C GLY A 85 3.09 -3.41 13.30
N ALA A 86 3.01 -2.47 12.36
CA ALA A 86 1.97 -1.45 12.33
C ALA A 86 0.66 -1.99 11.75
N GLY A 87 0.71 -2.69 10.62
CA GLY A 87 -0.50 -3.18 9.94
C GLY A 87 -1.29 -4.18 10.79
N PHE A 88 -0.68 -5.32 11.14
CA PHE A 88 -1.32 -6.31 12.00
C PHE A 88 -1.44 -5.84 13.45
N GLY A 89 -0.39 -5.24 14.02
CA GLY A 89 -0.40 -4.84 15.43
C GLY A 89 -1.44 -3.78 15.77
N LEU A 90 -1.59 -2.73 14.93
CA LEU A 90 -2.66 -1.74 15.13
C LEU A 90 -4.03 -2.32 14.77
N GLY A 91 -4.09 -3.19 13.76
CA GLY A 91 -5.34 -3.85 13.36
C GLY A 91 -5.95 -4.74 14.44
N VAL A 92 -5.15 -5.28 15.36
CA VAL A 92 -5.63 -6.09 16.51
C VAL A 92 -6.17 -5.21 17.66
N LEU A 93 -5.79 -3.93 17.72
CA LEU A 93 -6.21 -3.01 18.79
C LEU A 93 -7.59 -2.38 18.54
N GLY A 94 -8.14 -2.51 17.33
CA GLY A 94 -9.49 -2.06 16.96
C GLY A 94 -10.47 -3.21 16.82
#